data_AF-A0A7C7EHW4-F1
#
_entry.id   AF-A0A7C7EHW4-F1
#
_cell.length_a   1.000
_cell.length_b   1.000
_cell.length_c   1.000
_cell.angle_alpha   90.00
_cell.angle_beta   90.00
_cell.angle_gamma   90.00
#
_symmetry.space_group_name_H-M   'P 1'
#
loop_
_entity.id
_entity.type
_entity.pdbx_description
1 polymer ?
#
loop_
_entity_poly.entity_id
_entity_poly.type
_entity_poly.pdbx_seq_one_letter_code
_entity_poly.pdbx_strand_id
1 'polypeptide(L)' 'MKKMILGAALFVAGFFGAIALIVSTVLYPLNPWNYNGIEGWYAVVMGMHLEAPLIASIVISVVGLAVCISESLHEDK' A
#
# COMPACT_ATOMS: atom_id res chain seq x y z
N MET A 1 22.80 2.77 9.29
CA MET A 1 21.82 2.70 10.42
C MET A 1 20.61 3.68 10.41
N LYS A 2 20.76 5.02 10.48
CA LYS A 2 19.58 5.93 10.58
C LYS A 2 18.65 5.87 9.35
N LYS A 3 19.21 5.67 8.15
CA LYS A 3 18.47 5.55 6.89
C LYS A 3 17.74 4.21 6.78
N MET A 4 18.30 3.15 7.37
CA MET A 4 17.66 1.84 7.45
C MET A 4 16.36 1.88 8.26
N ILE A 5 16.37 2.57 9.42
CA ILE A 5 15.18 2.74 10.26
C ILE A 5 14.11 3.56 9.51
N LEU A 6 14.50 4.62 8.80
CA LEU A 6 13.59 5.42 7.98
C LEU A 6 12.97 4.58 6.84
N GLY A 7 13.79 3.82 6.11
CA GLY A 7 13.31 2.93 5.05
C GLY A 7 12.34 1.89 5.57
N ALA A 8 12.64 1.27 6.72
CA ALA A 8 11.77 0.30 7.36
C ALA A 8 10.44 0.93 7.80
N ALA A 9 10.48 2.14 8.38
CA ALA A 9 9.27 2.86 8.77
C ALA A 9 8.38 3.20 7.56
N LEU A 10 8.98 3.68 6.45
CA LEU A 10 8.27 3.95 5.20
C LEU A 10 7.66 2.67 4.61
N PHE A 11 8.44 1.58 4.57
CA PHE A 11 7.97 0.30 4.05
C PHE A 11 6.75 -0.19 4.84
N VAL A 12 6.86 -0.20 6.17
CA VAL A 12 5.82 -0.66 7.09
C VAL A 12 4.57 0.23 6.99
N ALA A 13 4.73 1.55 6.95
CA ALA A 13 3.61 2.48 6.81
C ALA A 13 2.86 2.28 5.49
N GLY A 14 3.57 2.19 4.36
CA GLY A 14 2.96 1.93 3.05
C GLY A 14 2.30 0.56 2.96
N PHE A 15 2.95 -0.47 3.52
CA PHE A 15 2.44 -1.84 3.52
C PHE A 15 1.15 -1.98 4.34
N PHE A 16 1.14 -1.48 5.59
CA PHE A 16 -0.06 -1.49 6.41
C PHE A 16 -1.16 -0.56 5.88
N GLY A 17 -0.79 0.57 5.25
CA GLY A 17 -1.76 1.43 4.56
C GLY A 17 -2.48 0.70 3.42
N ALA A 18 -1.74 -0.03 2.58
CA ALA A 18 -2.31 -0.83 1.50
C ALA A 18 -3.19 -1.97 2.04
N ILE A 19 -2.72 -2.70 3.06
CA ILE A 19 -3.52 -3.77 3.70
C ILE A 19 -4.80 -3.20 4.31
N ALA A 20 -4.73 -2.08 5.04
CA ALA A 20 -5.90 -1.47 5.67
C ALA A 20 -6.96 -1.07 4.62
N LEU A 21 -6.55 -0.55 3.46
CA LEU A 21 -7.45 -0.24 2.35
C LEU A 21 -8.06 -1.48 1.71
N ILE A 22 -7.29 -2.55 1.51
CA ILE A 22 -7.83 -3.81 0.98
C ILE A 22 -8.79 -4.44 1.98
N VAL A 23 -8.42 -4.50 3.26
CA VAL A 23 -9.26 -5.06 4.32
C VAL A 23 -10.54 -4.26 4.48
N SER A 24 -10.50 -2.92 4.41
CA SER A 24 -11.72 -2.10 4.47
C SER A 24 -12.65 -2.37 3.30
N THR A 25 -12.11 -2.63 2.09
CA THR A 25 -12.93 -2.99 0.92
C THR A 25 -13.55 -4.39 1.02
N VAL A 26 -12.87 -5.35 1.65
CA VAL A 26 -13.37 -6.72 1.86
C VAL A 26 -14.36 -6.80 3.02
N LEU A 27 -14.13 -6.04 4.08
CA LEU A 27 -15.02 -5.92 5.25
C LEU A 27 -16.21 -4.96 5.00
N TYR A 28 -16.42 -4.56 3.75
CA TYR A 28 -17.60 -3.83 3.31
C TYR A 28 -18.67 -4.73 2.61
N PRO A 29 -19.00 -5.95 3.09
CA PRO A 29 -20.04 -6.79 2.47
C PRO A 29 -21.47 -6.26 2.72
N LEU A 30 -21.61 -5.09 3.37
CA LEU A 30 -22.90 -4.44 3.58
C LEU A 30 -23.40 -3.63 2.37
N ASN A 31 -22.58 -3.50 1.32
CA ASN A 31 -23.00 -2.81 0.11
C ASN A 31 -22.43 -3.53 -1.13
N PRO A 32 -23.24 -4.29 -1.89
CA PRO A 32 -22.79 -4.95 -3.11
C PRO A 32 -22.43 -3.88 -4.14
N TRP A 33 -21.13 -3.58 -4.18
CA TRP A 33 -20.60 -2.56 -5.05
C TRP A 33 -20.34 -3.14 -6.43
N ASN A 34 -21.22 -2.80 -7.35
CA ASN A 34 -21.10 -3.08 -8.77
C ASN A 34 -20.65 -1.78 -9.46
N TYR A 35 -19.37 -1.71 -9.82
CA TYR A 35 -18.83 -0.59 -10.58
C TYR A 35 -18.71 -1.00 -12.05
N ASN A 36 -19.64 -0.54 -12.90
CA ASN A 36 -19.66 -0.83 -14.33
C ASN A 36 -19.60 -2.33 -14.70
N GLY A 37 -20.23 -3.20 -13.91
CA GLY A 37 -20.21 -4.66 -14.10
C GLY A 37 -19.05 -5.38 -13.42
N ILE A 38 -18.16 -4.65 -12.75
CA ILE A 38 -17.05 -5.19 -11.95
C ILE A 38 -17.52 -5.30 -10.50
N GLU A 39 -17.24 -6.45 -9.88
CA GLU A 39 -17.56 -6.74 -8.48
C GLU A 39 -16.31 -7.03 -7.64
N GLY A 40 -16.49 -7.13 -6.33
CA GLY A 40 -15.42 -7.43 -5.37
C GLY A 40 -14.62 -6.21 -4.92
N TRP A 41 -13.47 -6.46 -4.28
CA TRP A 41 -12.67 -5.40 -3.64
C TRP A 41 -12.21 -4.32 -4.63
N TYR A 42 -11.91 -4.70 -5.87
CA TYR A 42 -11.46 -3.77 -6.91
C TYR A 42 -12.57 -2.81 -7.35
N ALA A 43 -13.82 -3.28 -7.41
CA ALA A 43 -14.97 -2.42 -7.71
C ALA A 43 -15.17 -1.34 -6.63
N VAL A 44 -14.98 -1.72 -5.36
CA VAL A 44 -15.04 -0.81 -4.21
C VAL A 44 -13.94 0.25 -4.33
N VAL A 45 -12.71 -0.15 -4.62
CA VAL A 45 -11.59 0.78 -4.81
C VAL A 45 -11.90 1.80 -5.90
N MET A 46 -12.45 1.34 -7.03
CA MET A 46 -12.65 2.17 -8.21
C MET A 46 -13.74 3.21 -8.01
N GLY A 47 -14.94 2.82 -7.60
CA GLY A 47 -16.00 3.83 -7.44
C GLY A 47 -15.89 4.65 -6.13
N MET A 48 -15.18 4.18 -5.09
CA MET A 48 -14.90 5.02 -3.91
C MET A 48 -13.72 5.96 -4.17
N HIS A 49 -13.16 5.93 -5.38
CA HIS A 49 -11.99 6.71 -5.77
C HIS A 49 -10.78 6.51 -4.85
N LEU A 50 -10.62 5.27 -4.34
CA LEU A 50 -9.51 4.87 -3.45
C LEU A 50 -8.25 4.47 -4.23
N GLU A 51 -8.25 4.59 -5.56
CA GLU A 51 -7.10 4.28 -6.40
C GLU A 51 -5.87 5.11 -5.99
N ALA A 52 -6.03 6.42 -5.85
CA ALA A 52 -4.96 7.32 -5.45
C ALA A 52 -4.34 6.95 -4.09
N PRO A 53 -5.11 6.75 -3.00
CA PRO A 53 -4.53 6.35 -1.71
C PRO A 53 -3.93 4.93 -1.73
N LEU A 54 -4.46 4.00 -2.52
CA LEU A 54 -3.87 2.67 -2.69
C LEU A 54 -2.52 2.75 -3.42
N ILE A 55 -2.46 3.49 -4.53
CA ILE A 55 -1.22 3.73 -5.30
C ILE A 55 -0.19 4.43 -4.41
N ALA A 56 -0.57 5.47 -3.68
CA ALA A 56 0.33 6.18 -2.78
C ALA A 56 0.91 5.23 -1.71
N SER A 57 0.08 4.37 -1.12
CA SER A 57 0.52 3.38 -0.13
C SER A 57 1.53 2.39 -0.72
N ILE A 58 1.29 1.90 -1.93
CA ILE A 58 2.22 1.02 -2.66
C ILE A 58 3.54 1.75 -2.96
N VAL A 59 3.49 2.97 -3.48
CA VAL A 59 4.68 3.77 -3.80
C VAL A 59 5.52 4.02 -2.55
N ILE A 60 4.89 4.41 -1.43
CA ILE A 60 5.58 4.62 -0.15
C ILE A 60 6.26 3.33 0.31
N SER A 61 5.58 2.19 0.16
CA SER A 61 6.15 0.88 0.50
C SER A 61 7.38 0.54 -0.36
N VAL A 62 7.27 0.68 -1.68
CA VAL A 62 8.38 0.42 -2.62
C VAL A 62 9.58 1.35 -2.37
N VAL A 63 9.33 2.64 -2.12
CA VAL A 63 10.38 3.60 -1.77
C VAL A 63 11.06 3.22 -0.46
N GLY A 64 10.29 2.85 0.57
CA GLY A 64 10.85 2.38 1.84
C GLY A 64 11.75 1.15 1.66
N LEU A 65 11.31 0.19 0.85
CA LEU A 65 12.09 -1.00 0.51
C LEU A 65 13.38 -0.65 -0.25
N ALA A 66 13.29 0.23 -1.25
CA ALA A 66 14.44 0.68 -2.02
C ALA A 66 15.49 1.37 -1.14
N VAL A 67 15.06 2.18 -0.17
CA VAL A 67 15.97 2.80 0.81
C VAL A 67 16.66 1.73 1.67
N CYS A 68 15.93 0.74 2.17
CA CYS A 68 16.52 -0.38 2.93
C CYS A 68 17.57 -1.15 2.13
N ILE A 69 17.26 -1.50 0.88
CA ILE A 69 18.19 -2.23 0.00
C ILE A 69 19.42 -1.38 -0.29
N SER A 70 19.25 -0.09 -0.58
CA SER A 70 20.36 0.81 -0.88
C SER A 70 21.34 0.98 0.28
N GLU A 71 20.84 1.04 1.52
CA GLU A 71 21.69 1.09 2.71
C GLU A 71 22.41 -0.25 2.92
N SER A 72 21.70 -1.37 2.78
CA SER A 72 22.30 -2.71 2.92
C SER A 72 23.44 -2.94 1.92
N LEU A 73 23.28 -2.47 0.67
CA LEU A 73 24.33 -2.58 -0.35
C LEU A 73 25.52 -1.64 -0.10
N HIS A 74 25.31 -0.54 0.61
CA HIS A 74 26.40 0.37 1.01
C HIS A 74 27.16 -0.12 2.25
N GLU A 75 26.54 -0.85 3.17
CA GLU A 75 27.22 -1.43 4.34
C GLU A 75 28.13 -2.63 3.98
N ASP A 76 27.89 -3.30 2.85
CA ASP A 76 28.69 -4.44 2.37
C ASP A 76 30.00 -4.03 1.66
N LYS A 77 30.21 -2.72 1.44
CA LYS A 77 31.34 -2.15 0.68
C LYS A 77 32.36 -1.46 1.57
#